data_AF-A0A821V2W5-F1
#
_entry.id   AF-A0A821V2W5-F1
#
_cell.length_a   1.000
_cell.length_b   1.000
_cell.length_c   1.000
_cell.angle_alpha   90.00
_cell.angle_beta   90.00
_cell.angle_gamma   90.00
#
_symmetry.space_group_name_H-M   'P 1'
#
loop_
_entity.id
_entity.type
_entity.pdbx_description
1 polymer ?
#
loop_
_entity_poly.entity_id
_entity_poly.type
_entity_poly.pdbx_seq_one_letter_code
_entity_poly.pdbx_strand_id
1 'polypeptide(L)' 'MADCEMYDPSSNIWTPIMNMSFPRHGHTATVLSSGHVLVTGGDNHDDFSTSEIYDPLSKMWTPA' A
#
# COMPACT_ATOMS: atom_id res chain seq x y z
N MET A 1 9.00 -3.21 9.02
CA MET A 1 9.37 -3.07 7.59
C MET A 1 8.13 -2.57 6.86
N ALA A 2 8.29 -1.64 5.92
CA ALA A 2 7.18 -1.03 5.17
C ALA A 2 7.32 -1.28 3.65
N ASP A 3 8.11 -2.30 3.28
CA ASP A 3 8.45 -2.59 1.90
C ASP A 3 7.20 -2.93 1.09
N CYS A 4 7.17 -2.42 -0.13
CA CYS A 4 6.06 -2.61 -1.05
C CYS A 4 6.60 -3.07 -2.40
N GLU A 5 5.87 -3.97 -3.03
CA GLU A 5 6.19 -4.51 -4.34
C GLU A 5 4.93 -4.62 -5.19
N MET A 6 5.09 -4.43 -6.48
CA MET A 6 4.02 -4.53 -7.46
C MET A 6 4.28 -5.74 -8.36
N TYR A 7 3.28 -6.62 -8.44
CA TYR A 7 3.29 -7.76 -9.35
C TYR A 7 2.72 -7.39 -10.70
N ASP A 8 3.47 -7.67 -11.77
CA ASP A 8 2.99 -7.62 -13.15
C ASP A 8 2.69 -9.05 -13.66
N PRO A 9 1.43 -9.43 -13.84
CA PRO A 9 1.05 -10.77 -14.32
C PRO A 9 1.50 -11.07 -15.75
N SER A 10 1.71 -10.04 -16.59
CA SER A 10 2.08 -10.24 -18.01
C SER A 10 3.53 -10.71 -18.16
N SER A 11 4.40 -10.22 -17.28
CA SER A 11 5.82 -10.59 -17.23
C SER A 11 6.15 -11.57 -16.10
N ASN A 12 5.22 -11.79 -15.17
CA ASN A 12 5.38 -12.61 -13.97
C ASN A 12 6.55 -12.14 -13.08
N ILE A 13 6.66 -10.82 -12.92
CA ILE A 13 7.76 -10.17 -12.18
C ILE A 13 7.19 -9.34 -11.02
N TRP A 14 7.87 -9.41 -9.88
CA TRP A 14 7.69 -8.49 -8.77
C TRP A 14 8.70 -7.36 -8.87
N THR A 15 8.23 -6.12 -8.80
CA THR A 15 9.07 -4.92 -8.85
C THR A 15 8.94 -4.15 -7.53
N PRO A 16 10.03 -3.81 -6.84
CA PRO A 16 9.95 -2.96 -5.66
C PRO A 16 9.39 -1.58 -6.04
N ILE A 17 8.47 -1.08 -5.21
CA ILE A 17 7.88 0.26 -5.34
C ILE A 17 8.19 1.08 -4.09
N MET A 18 7.66 2.31 -4.05
CA MET A 18 7.80 3.15 -2.87
C MET A 18 7.19 2.47 -1.65
N ASN A 19 7.95 2.47 -0.56
CA ASN A 19 7.51 1.94 0.73
C ASN A 19 6.34 2.77 1.27
N MET A 20 5.45 2.13 2.03
CA MET A 20 4.43 2.85 2.79
C MET A 20 5.06 3.80 3.80
N SER A 21 4.35 4.86 4.13
CA SER A 21 4.76 5.81 5.16
C SER A 21 4.74 5.16 6.54
N PHE A 22 3.79 4.23 6.76
CA PHE A 22 3.65 3.50 8.01
C PHE A 22 3.79 1.99 7.77
N PRO A 23 4.72 1.30 8.46
CA PRO A 23 4.76 -0.15 8.44
C PRO A 23 3.44 -0.70 8.98
N ARG A 24 2.98 -1.86 8.50
CA ARG A 24 1.73 -2.47 8.97
C ARG A 24 1.71 -3.97 8.75
N HIS A 25 1.10 -4.72 9.67
CA HIS A 25 0.85 -6.15 9.54
C HIS A 25 -0.63 -6.46 9.76
N GLY A 26 -1.20 -7.40 8.98
CA GLY A 26 -2.64 -7.75 9.10
C GLY A 26 -3.60 -6.64 8.67
N HIS A 27 -3.17 -5.73 7.80
CA HIS A 27 -3.99 -4.65 7.25
C HIS A 27 -5.00 -5.16 6.22
N THR A 28 -5.96 -4.31 5.84
CA THR A 28 -6.86 -4.55 4.71
C THR A 28 -6.57 -3.59 3.56
N ALA A 29 -6.61 -4.09 2.33
CA ALA A 29 -6.45 -3.30 1.10
C ALA A 29 -7.71 -3.41 0.23
N THR A 30 -8.24 -2.27 -0.21
CA THR A 30 -9.46 -2.19 -1.04
C THR A 30 -9.20 -1.36 -2.28
N VAL A 31 -9.49 -1.91 -3.46
CA VAL A 31 -9.46 -1.16 -4.72
C VAL A 31 -10.70 -0.26 -4.80
N LEU A 32 -10.48 1.02 -4.98
CA LEU A 32 -11.54 2.02 -5.14
C LEU A 32 -12.00 2.06 -6.60
N SER A 33 -13.21 2.59 -6.84
CA SER A 33 -13.75 2.77 -8.21
C SER A 33 -12.87 3.66 -9.10
N SER A 34 -12.06 4.53 -8.49
CA SER A 34 -11.07 5.37 -9.18
C SER A 34 -9.81 4.63 -9.64
N GLY A 35 -9.61 3.37 -9.23
CA GLY A 35 -8.38 2.60 -9.49
C GLY A 35 -7.29 2.74 -8.41
N HIS A 36 -7.39 3.73 -7.53
CA HIS A 36 -6.57 3.83 -6.31
C HIS A 36 -6.80 2.65 -5.35
N VAL A 37 -5.82 2.38 -4.48
CA VAL A 37 -5.94 1.36 -3.43
C VAL A 37 -5.91 2.03 -2.06
N LEU A 38 -7.00 1.87 -1.30
CA LEU A 38 -7.04 2.27 0.10
C LEU A 38 -6.51 1.15 0.96
N VAL A 39 -5.52 1.45 1.81
CA VAL A 39 -4.98 0.56 2.82
C VAL A 39 -5.25 1.15 4.19
N THR A 40 -5.88 0.35 5.07
CA THR A 40 -6.26 0.81 6.40
C THR A 40 -6.02 -0.26 7.46
N GLY A 41 -5.76 0.22 8.68
CA GLY A 41 -5.50 -0.60 9.85
C GLY A 41 -4.20 -1.42 9.74
N GLY A 42 -4.16 -2.48 10.55
CA GLY A 42 -2.97 -3.29 10.75
C GLY A 42 -2.17 -2.83 11.97
N ASP A 43 -1.36 -3.74 12.50
CA ASP A 43 -0.50 -3.50 13.65
C ASP A 43 0.82 -2.90 13.19
N ASN A 44 1.20 -1.78 13.79
CA ASN A 44 2.45 -1.09 13.53
C ASN A 44 3.22 -0.70 14.80
N HIS A 45 2.88 -1.30 15.96
CA HIS A 45 3.44 -1.04 17.30
C HIS A 45 3.32 0.39 17.84
N ASP A 46 3.30 1.41 16.98
CA ASP A 46 3.39 2.82 17.36
C ASP A 46 2.08 3.61 17.16
N ASP A 47 1.18 3.20 16.24
CA ASP A 47 -0.07 3.91 15.95
C ASP A 47 -1.13 3.07 15.20
N PHE A 48 -2.12 2.53 15.91
CA PHE A 48 -3.11 1.58 15.36
C PHE A 48 -4.10 2.15 14.32
N SER A 49 -4.03 3.45 14.00
CA SER A 49 -5.10 4.15 13.27
C SER A 49 -4.63 4.90 12.02
N THR A 50 -3.66 4.36 11.27
CA THR A 50 -3.21 5.00 10.03
C THR A 50 -3.87 4.39 8.79
N SER A 51 -4.23 5.25 7.84
CA SER A 51 -4.70 4.87 6.51
C SER A 51 -3.88 5.57 5.45
N GLU A 52 -3.64 4.89 4.33
CA GLU A 52 -2.90 5.42 3.20
C GLU A 52 -3.59 5.03 1.90
N ILE A 53 -3.51 5.90 0.91
CA ILE A 53 -4.00 5.65 -0.45
C ILE A 53 -2.79 5.52 -1.37
N TYR A 54 -2.75 4.41 -2.11
CA TYR A 54 -1.82 4.22 -3.22
C TYR A 54 -2.43 4.65 -4.54
N ASP A 55 -1.68 5.45 -5.30
CA ASP A 55 -1.97 5.78 -6.69
C ASP A 55 -1.08 4.94 -7.63
N PRO A 56 -1.65 3.99 -8.41
CA PRO A 56 -0.89 3.18 -9.35
C PRO A 56 -0.25 3.96 -10.51
N LEU A 57 -0.78 5.13 -10.87
CA LEU A 57 -0.25 5.94 -11.96
C LEU A 57 1.05 6.64 -11.55
N SER A 58 1.04 7.27 -10.38
CA SER A 58 2.22 7.94 -9.84
C SER A 58 3.12 7.02 -9.01
N LYS A 59 2.64 5.83 -8.64
CA LYS A 59 3.31 4.84 -7.78
C LYS A 59 3.69 5.40 -6.41
N MET A 60 2.86 6.29 -5.86
CA MET A 60 3.09 6.95 -4.58
C MET A 60 2.00 6.59 -3.56
N TRP A 61 2.40 6.62 -2.29
CA TRP A 61 1.50 6.56 -1.15
C TRP A 61 1.21 7.96 -0.62
N THR A 62 -0.04 8.23 -0.25
CA THR A 62 -0.44 9.46 0.43
C THR A 62 -1.22 9.10 1.70
N PRO A 63 -0.90 9.69 2.87
CA PRO A 63 -1.75 9.55 4.06
C PRO A 63 -3.18 9.99 3.76
N ALA A 64 -4.15 9.23 4.27
CA ALA A 64 -5.59 9.46 4.07
C ALA A 64 -6.26 10.07 5.31
#